data_AF-A0A1Y1YWM9-F1
#
_entry.id   AF-A0A1Y1YWM9-F1
#
_cell.length_a   1.000
_cell.length_b   1.000
_cell.length_c   1.000
_cell.angle_alpha   90.00
_cell.angle_beta   90.00
_cell.angle_gamma   90.00
#
_symmetry.space_group_name_H-M   'P 1'
#
loop_
_entity.id
_entity.type
_entity.pdbx_description
1 polymer ?
#
loop_
_entity_poly.entity_id
_entity_poly.type
_entity_poly.pdbx_seq_one_letter_code
_entity_poly.pdbx_strand_id
1 'polypeptide(L)' 'YKTELCRNYEETGVCRYGAKCQFAHSESELRPVTRHPKYKTLMCKAFWEQGSCPYGQRCCFIH' A
#
# COMPACT_ATOMS: atom_id res chain seq x y z
N TYR A 1 7.87 6.81 -2.44
CA TYR A 1 7.39 7.54 -3.64
C TYR A 1 7.18 6.51 -4.75
N LYS A 2 5.99 6.45 -5.32
CA LYS A 2 5.51 5.47 -6.33
C LYS A 2 5.66 4.00 -5.93
N THR A 3 5.37 3.68 -4.68
CA THR A 3 5.48 2.31 -4.12
C THR A 3 4.18 1.53 -4.15
N GLU A 4 3.09 2.19 -4.52
CA GLU A 4 1.74 1.64 -4.64
C GLU A 4 1.09 2.25 -5.89
N LEU A 5 0.16 1.53 -6.52
CA LEU A 5 -0.59 1.99 -7.68
C LEU A 5 -1.57 3.12 -7.31
N CYS A 6 -1.78 4.04 -8.24
CA CYS A 6 -2.71 5.14 -8.10
C CYS A 6 -4.12 4.66 -8.44
N ARG A 7 -4.95 4.44 -7.42
CA ARG A 7 -6.35 3.99 -7.60
C ARG A 7 -7.16 4.87 -8.54
N ASN A 8 -7.08 6.20 -8.37
CA ASN A 8 -7.80 7.13 -9.26
C ASN A 8 -7.41 6.95 -10.73
N TYR A 9 -6.11 6.77 -11.00
CA TYR A 9 -5.63 6.57 -12.36
C TYR A 9 -6.02 5.18 -12.89
N GLU A 10 -5.97 4.14 -12.05
CA GLU A 10 -6.38 2.79 -12.40
C GLU A 10 -7.87 2.72 -12.77
N GLU A 11 -8.73 3.35 -11.97
CA GLU A 11 -10.19 3.30 -12.14
C GLU A 11 -10.70 4.21 -13.27
N THR A 12 -10.11 5.40 -13.42
CA THR A 12 -10.64 6.44 -14.33
C THR A 12 -9.74 6.74 -15.53
N GLY A 13 -8.51 6.22 -15.54
CA GLY A 13 -7.48 6.58 -16.51
C GLY A 13 -6.92 8.00 -16.33
N VAL A 14 -7.42 8.78 -15.35
CA VAL A 14 -7.07 10.19 -15.16
C VAL A 14 -6.71 10.46 -13.70
N CYS A 15 -5.60 11.15 -13.47
CA CYS A 15 -5.17 11.57 -12.15
C CYS A 15 -4.98 13.08 -12.10
N ARG A 16 -5.66 13.75 -11.15
CA ARG A 16 -5.57 15.21 -10.95
C ARG A 16 -4.16 15.69 -10.64
N TYR A 17 -3.29 14.81 -10.14
CA TYR A 17 -1.90 15.13 -9.79
C TYR A 17 -0.95 14.97 -10.98
N GLY A 18 -1.39 14.39 -12.09
CA GLY A 18 -0.57 14.17 -13.29
C GLY A 18 0.79 13.52 -12.95
N ALA A 19 1.86 14.02 -13.55
CA ALA A 19 3.22 13.53 -13.31
C ALA A 19 3.72 13.72 -11.86
N LYS A 20 3.09 14.61 -11.07
CA LYS A 20 3.46 14.85 -9.66
C LYS A 20 2.81 13.85 -8.70
N CYS A 21 1.99 12.92 -9.20
CA CYS A 21 1.39 11.88 -8.37
C CYS A 21 2.46 11.09 -7.60
N GLN A 22 2.23 10.91 -6.30
CA GLN A 22 3.13 10.12 -5.45
C GLN A 22 2.91 8.61 -5.57
N PHE A 23 1.88 8.20 -6.31
CA PHE A 23 1.54 6.81 -6.60
C PHE A 23 1.90 6.49 -8.06
N ALA A 24 2.11 5.22 -8.35
CA ALA A 24 2.45 4.75 -9.69
C ALA A 24 1.20 4.72 -10.59
N HIS A 25 1.26 5.30 -11.78
CA HIS A 25 0.16 5.23 -12.77
C HIS A 25 0.19 3.94 -13.61
N SER A 26 1.31 3.21 -13.58
CA SER A 26 1.48 1.91 -14.24
C SER A 26 2.48 1.06 -13.47
N GLU A 27 2.54 -0.23 -13.77
CA GLU A 27 3.53 -1.14 -13.17
C GLU A 27 4.97 -0.70 -13.44
N SER A 28 5.24 -0.07 -14.59
CA SER A 28 6.55 0.48 -14.94
C SER A 28 7.00 1.62 -14.02
N GLU A 29 6.05 2.35 -13.42
CA GLU A 29 6.36 3.40 -12.44
C GLU A 29 6.45 2.87 -11.00
N LEU A 30 6.02 1.63 -10.76
CA LEU A 30 5.95 1.03 -9.44
C LEU A 30 7.35 0.67 -8.95
N ARG A 31 7.74 1.26 -7.82
CA ARG A 31 9.04 1.05 -7.20
C ARG A 31 8.97 -0.06 -6.16
N PRO A 32 9.97 -0.97 -6.13
CA PRO A 32 10.04 -1.98 -5.10
C PRO A 32 10.23 -1.33 -3.73
N VAL A 33 9.59 -1.90 -2.71
CA VAL A 33 9.73 -1.48 -1.32
C VAL A 33 10.65 -2.45 -0.61
N THR A 34 11.80 -1.97 -0.16
CA THR A 34 12.64 -2.71 0.80
C THR A 34 11.95 -2.70 2.16
N ARG A 35 11.33 -3.83 2.52
CA ARG A 35 10.68 -3.99 3.83
C ARG A 35 11.68 -4.53 4.85
N HIS A 36 11.42 -4.24 6.12
CA HIS A 36 12.20 -4.83 7.21
C HIS A 36 12.03 -6.36 7.21
N PRO A 37 13.06 -7.17 7.54
CA PRO A 37 12.98 -8.64 7.54
C PRO A 37 11.85 -9.22 8.41
N LYS A 38 11.42 -8.48 9.43
CA LYS A 38 10.28 -8.84 10.32
C LYS A 38 8.90 -8.43 9.79
N TYR A 39 8.80 -7.98 8.53
CA TYR A 39 7.51 -7.65 7.94
C TYR A 39 6.66 -8.90 7.79
N LYS A 40 5.42 -8.85 8.29
CA LYS A 40 4.44 -9.95 8.26
C LYS A 40 4.98 -11.26 8.86
N THR A 41 5.78 -11.17 9.92
CA THR A 41 6.26 -12.37 10.65
C THR A 41 5.50 -12.63 11.95
N LEU A 42 4.79 -11.64 12.49
CA LEU A 42 4.03 -11.73 13.74
C LEU A 42 2.57 -11.35 13.50
N MET A 43 1.66 -11.94 14.30
CA MET A 43 0.22 -11.67 14.25
C MET A 43 -0.12 -10.27 14.75
N CYS A 44 -1.05 -9.60 14.06
CA CYS A 44 -1.62 -8.33 14.47
C CYS A 44 -2.68 -8.59 15.55
N LYS A 45 -2.35 -8.28 16.80
CA LYS A 45 -3.28 -8.45 17.92
C LYS A 45 -4.59 -7.72 17.70
N ALA A 46 -4.55 -6.46 17.26
CA ALA A 46 -5.76 -5.67 17.00
C ALA A 46 -6.68 -6.36 15.99
N PHE A 47 -6.14 -6.86 14.87
CA PHE A 47 -6.95 -7.56 13.89
C PHE A 47 -7.52 -8.89 14.43
N TRP A 48 -6.70 -9.68 15.11
CA TRP A 48 -7.11 -11.01 15.59
C TRP A 48 -8.07 -10.95 16.79
N GLU A 49 -7.93 -9.95 17.65
CA GLU A 49 -8.78 -9.76 18.84
C GLU A 49 -10.05 -8.96 18.54
N GLN A 50 -9.97 -7.94 17.66
CA GLN A 50 -11.06 -6.98 17.42
C GLN A 50 -11.69 -7.14 16.03
N GLY A 51 -11.16 -8.04 15.18
CA GLY A 51 -11.62 -8.25 13.81
C GLY A 51 -11.28 -7.13 12.83
N SER A 52 -10.63 -6.05 13.28
CA SER A 52 -10.29 -4.90 12.46
C SER A 52 -8.97 -4.27 12.89
N CYS A 53 -8.21 -3.72 11.94
CA CYS A 53 -6.96 -3.02 12.21
C CYS A 53 -6.94 -1.68 11.49
N PRO A 54 -6.65 -0.57 12.20
CA PRO A 54 -6.68 0.77 11.62
C PRO A 54 -5.62 0.97 10.52
N TYR A 55 -4.57 0.14 10.51
CA TYR A 55 -3.52 0.19 9.50
C TYR A 55 -3.87 -0.56 8.21
N GLY A 56 -4.92 -1.40 8.23
CA GLY A 56 -5.38 -2.15 7.05
C GLY A 56 -4.24 -2.87 6.30
N GLN A 57 -4.23 -2.75 4.97
CA GLN A 57 -3.21 -3.38 4.12
C GLN A 57 -1.78 -2.86 4.37
N ARG A 58 -1.63 -1.69 5.01
CA ARG A 58 -0.33 -1.10 5.35
C ARG A 58 0.24 -1.65 6.65
N CYS A 59 -0.50 -2.49 7.38
CA CYS A 59 -0.01 -3.07 8.62
C CYS A 59 1.23 -3.93 8.38
N CYS A 60 2.22 -3.79 9.26
CA CYS A 60 3.46 -4.56 9.24
C CYS A 60 3.31 -5.98 9.82
N PHE A 61 2.17 -6.29 10.42
CA PHE A 61 1.85 -7.56 11.06
C PHE A 61 0.83 -8.36 10.24
N ILE A 62 0.81 -9.68 10.39
CA ILE A 62 -0.16 -10.57 9.73
C ILE A 62 -1.56 -10.22 10.27
N HIS A 63 -2.53 -10.01 9.38
CA HIS A 63 -3.94 -9.86 9.74
C HIS A 63 -4.57 -11.23 9.61
#